data_AF-A0A286P3D8-F1
#
_entry.id   AF-A0A286P3D8-F1
#
_cell.length_a   1.000
_cell.length_b   1.000
_cell.length_c   1.000
_cell.angle_alpha   90.00
_cell.angle_beta   90.00
_cell.angle_gamma   90.00
#
_symmetry.space_group_name_H-M   'P 1'
#
loop_
_entity.id
_entity.type
_entity.pdbx_description
1 polymer ?
#
loop_
_entity_poly.entity_id
_entity_poly.type
_entity_poly.pdbx_seq_one_letter_code
_entity_poly.pdbx_strand_id
1 'polypeptide(L)'
;MLMGALAVFTLVAGMGLMMVLDVWRGRRVGTAYSMLHAAAALLGSALVIAVALDGDTRLYANIGMAVVIILLGVAMGFAVKKGKRAPRLVLMAHAALAVACYGLLGFFALNPDATLM
;
A
#
# COMPACT_ATOMS: atom_id res chain seq x y z
N MET A 1 11.89 -14.06 -2.10
CA MET A 1 10.66 -13.39 -2.56
C MET A 1 10.22 -12.24 -1.67
N LEU A 2 10.32 -12.37 -0.34
CA LEU A 2 9.90 -11.32 0.61
C LEU A 2 10.64 -9.97 0.42
N MET A 3 11.96 -9.98 0.18
CA MET A 3 12.71 -8.78 -0.17
C MET A 3 12.26 -8.12 -1.49
N GLY A 4 11.80 -8.92 -2.45
CA GLY A 4 11.23 -8.42 -3.70
C GLY A 4 9.90 -7.72 -3.46
N ALA A 5 9.03 -8.32 -2.63
CA ALA A 5 7.78 -7.68 -2.21
C ALA A 5 8.06 -6.36 -1.46
N LEU A 6 9.03 -6.35 -0.53
CA LEU A 6 9.45 -5.16 0.18
C LEU A 6 9.89 -4.06 -0.79
N ALA A 7 10.77 -4.38 -1.75
CA ALA A 7 11.27 -3.40 -2.73
C ALA A 7 10.13 -2.79 -3.58
N VAL A 8 9.17 -3.61 -4.02
CA VAL A 8 7.99 -3.11 -4.75
C VAL A 8 7.16 -2.19 -3.84
N PHE A 9 6.92 -2.57 -2.58
CA PHE A 9 6.19 -1.71 -1.66
C PHE A 9 6.96 -0.45 -1.25
N THR A 10 8.29 -0.44 -1.25
CA THR A 10 9.11 0.77 -1.08
C THR A 10 8.84 1.76 -2.22
N LEU A 11 8.78 1.26 -3.46
CA LEU A 11 8.41 2.08 -4.62
C LEU A 11 6.97 2.61 -4.49
N VAL A 12 6.02 1.75 -4.11
CA VAL A 12 4.61 2.15 -3.89
C VAL A 12 4.50 3.22 -2.81
N ALA A 13 5.23 3.08 -1.69
CA ALA A 13 5.27 4.06 -0.60
C ALA A 13 5.86 5.40 -1.08
N GLY A 14 6.96 5.36 -1.84
CA GLY A 14 7.53 6.55 -2.47
C GLY A 14 6.55 7.26 -3.40
N MET A 15 5.84 6.51 -4.24
CA MET A 15 4.81 7.06 -5.12
C MET A 15 3.65 7.68 -4.33
N GLY A 16 3.16 6.99 -3.30
CA GLY A 16 2.10 7.48 -2.41
C GLY A 16 2.50 8.78 -1.72
N LEU A 17 3.74 8.87 -1.23
CA LEU A 17 4.28 10.09 -0.64
C LEU A 17 4.30 11.24 -1.64
N MET A 18 4.75 11.01 -2.87
CA MET A 18 4.75 12.03 -3.93
C MET A 18 3.33 12.52 -4.25
N MET A 19 2.35 11.60 -4.31
CA MET A 19 0.93 11.96 -4.49
C MET A 19 0.40 12.84 -3.35
N VAL A 20 0.73 12.50 -2.10
CA VAL A 20 0.35 13.30 -0.93
C VAL A 20 0.99 14.69 -0.98
N LEU A 21 2.28 14.77 -1.32
CA LEU A 21 3.00 16.04 -1.46
C LEU A 21 2.41 16.91 -2.57
N ASP A 22 2.02 16.32 -3.70
CA ASP A 22 1.35 17.04 -4.79
C ASP A 22 0.03 17.64 -4.32
N VAL A 23 -0.81 16.85 -3.64
CA VAL A 23 -2.08 17.33 -3.08
C VAL A 23 -1.84 18.45 -2.06
N TRP A 24 -0.81 18.32 -1.21
CA TRP A 24 -0.49 19.35 -0.21
C TRP A 24 -0.01 20.66 -0.86
N ARG A 25 0.72 20.56 -1.97
CA ARG A 25 1.13 21.71 -2.80
C ARG A 25 0.00 22.29 -3.66
N GLY A 26 -1.23 21.77 -3.54
CA GLY A 26 -2.37 22.19 -4.36
C GLY A 26 -2.32 21.70 -5.81
N ARG A 27 -1.41 20.78 -6.13
CA ARG A 27 -1.29 20.17 -7.47
C ARG A 27 -2.28 19.01 -7.60
N ARG A 28 -2.75 18.77 -8.83
CA ARG A 28 -3.58 17.59 -9.13
C ARG A 28 -2.66 16.40 -9.37
N VAL A 29 -3.02 15.24 -8.80
CA VAL A 29 -2.36 13.98 -9.11
C VAL A 29 -2.82 13.51 -10.49
N GLY A 30 -1.86 13.21 -11.37
CA GLY A 30 -2.15 12.68 -12.70
C GLY A 30 -2.77 11.28 -12.64
N THR A 31 -3.78 11.04 -13.48
CA THR A 31 -4.51 9.76 -13.51
C THR A 31 -3.59 8.58 -13.83
N ALA A 32 -2.69 8.72 -14.81
CA ALA A 32 -1.70 7.69 -15.15
C ALA A 32 -0.81 7.33 -13.94
N TYR A 33 -0.35 8.33 -13.18
CA TYR A 33 0.48 8.10 -12.00
C TYR A 33 -0.28 7.36 -10.89
N SER A 34 -1.54 7.73 -10.65
CA SER A 34 -2.39 7.01 -9.69
C SER A 34 -2.67 5.56 -10.11
N MET A 35 -2.81 5.29 -11.41
CA MET A 35 -2.98 3.94 -11.94
C MET A 35 -1.70 3.11 -11.80
N LEU A 36 -0.53 3.70 -12.04
CA LEU A 36 0.75 3.03 -11.82
C LEU A 36 0.95 2.69 -10.34
N HIS A 37 0.59 3.59 -9.42
CA HIS A 37 0.65 3.32 -7.99
C HIS A 37 -0.24 2.12 -7.61
N ALA A 38 -1.47 2.09 -8.12
CA ALA A 38 -2.39 0.97 -7.89
C ALA A 38 -1.86 -0.35 -8.48
N ALA A 39 -1.33 -0.33 -9.71
CA ALA A 39 -0.76 -1.51 -10.35
C ALA A 39 0.46 -2.06 -9.58
N ALA A 40 1.36 -1.18 -9.14
CA ALA A 40 2.52 -1.55 -8.34
C ALA A 40 2.10 -2.11 -6.97
N ALA A 41 1.06 -1.53 -6.33
CA ALA A 41 0.52 -2.04 -5.07
C ALA A 41 -0.09 -3.45 -5.23
N LEU A 42 -0.77 -3.71 -6.35
CA LEU A 42 -1.30 -5.05 -6.67
C LEU A 42 -0.18 -6.06 -6.92
N LEU A 43 0.89 -5.66 -7.64
CA LEU A 43 2.06 -6.51 -7.84
C LEU A 43 2.74 -6.86 -6.51
N GLY A 44 2.97 -5.86 -5.64
CA GLY A 44 3.54 -6.08 -4.32
C GLY A 44 2.67 -7.03 -3.48
N SER A 45 1.35 -6.84 -3.52
CA SER A 45 0.39 -7.69 -2.82
C SER A 45 0.43 -9.14 -3.33
N ALA A 46 0.50 -9.33 -4.66
CA ALA A 46 0.62 -10.65 -5.27
C ALA A 46 1.91 -11.38 -4.83
N LEU A 47 3.02 -10.66 -4.73
CA LEU A 47 4.28 -11.23 -4.22
C LEU A 47 4.16 -11.65 -2.75
N VAL A 48 3.54 -10.83 -1.89
CA VAL A 48 3.30 -11.20 -0.47
C VAL A 48 2.41 -12.44 -0.37
N ILE A 49 1.34 -12.50 -1.18
CA ILE A 49 0.44 -13.67 -1.22
C ILE A 49 1.20 -14.92 -1.64
N ALA A 50 2.05 -14.84 -2.67
CA ALA A 50 2.84 -15.98 -3.10
C ALA A 50 3.77 -16.50 -1.99
N VAL A 51 4.42 -15.61 -1.24
CA VAL A 51 5.26 -16.02 -0.08
C VAL A 51 4.42 -16.64 1.03
N ALA A 52 3.21 -16.14 1.28
CA ALA A 52 2.31 -16.71 2.27
C ALA A 52 1.81 -18.12 1.86
N LEU A 53 1.57 -18.33 0.56
CA LEU A 53 1.20 -19.63 0.00
C LEU A 53 2.35 -20.64 0.05
N ASP A 54 3.61 -20.18 0.03
CA ASP A 54 4.79 -21.01 0.28
C ASP A 54 4.99 -21.38 1.77
N GLY A 55 4.08 -20.95 2.65
CA GLY A 55 4.02 -21.37 4.06
C GLY A 55 4.31 -20.27 5.09
N ASP A 56 4.66 -19.05 4.68
CA ASP A 56 4.91 -17.94 5.62
C ASP A 56 3.60 -17.27 6.10
N THR A 57 2.95 -17.91 7.06
CA THR A 57 1.65 -17.47 7.61
C THR A 57 1.72 -16.12 8.35
N ARG A 58 2.91 -15.65 8.73
CA ARG A 58 3.10 -14.35 9.39
C ARG A 58 2.61 -13.19 8.54
N LEU A 59 2.60 -13.38 7.21
CA LEU A 59 2.21 -12.38 6.23
C LEU A 59 0.69 -12.22 6.09
N TYR A 60 -0.14 -13.04 6.74
CA TYR A 60 -1.60 -12.88 6.68
C TYR A 60 -2.08 -11.53 7.22
N ALA A 61 -1.41 -10.98 8.23
CA ALA A 61 -1.68 -9.62 8.71
C ALA A 61 -1.40 -8.58 7.61
N ASN A 62 -0.28 -8.70 6.89
CA ASN A 62 0.04 -7.82 5.76
C ASN A 62 -1.00 -7.95 4.63
N ILE A 63 -1.45 -9.16 4.32
CA ILE A 63 -2.48 -9.41 3.29
C ILE A 63 -3.80 -8.75 3.69
N GLY A 64 -4.25 -8.94 4.94
CA GLY A 64 -5.46 -8.30 5.45
C GLY A 64 -5.39 -6.78 5.37
N MET A 65 -4.27 -6.18 5.79
CA MET A 65 -4.04 -4.74 5.68
C MET A 65 -4.04 -4.28 4.21
N ALA A 66 -3.36 -5.01 3.31
CA ALA A 66 -3.30 -4.68 1.89
C ALA A 66 -4.70 -4.63 1.24
N VAL A 67 -5.57 -5.59 1.57
CA VAL A 67 -6.98 -5.59 1.10
C VAL A 67 -7.69 -4.31 1.54
N VAL A 68 -7.59 -3.93 2.82
CA VAL A 68 -8.24 -2.71 3.33
C VAL A 68 -7.64 -1.46 2.68
N ILE A 69 -6.31 -1.38 2.54
CA ILE A 69 -5.61 -0.27 1.87
C ILE A 69 -6.14 -0.10 0.44
N ILE A 70 -6.24 -1.20 -0.32
CA ILE A 70 -6.75 -1.19 -1.70
C ILE A 70 -8.19 -0.70 -1.75
N LEU A 71 -9.07 -1.19 -0.87
CA LEU A 71 -10.46 -0.75 -0.81
C LEU A 71 -10.59 0.75 -0.50
N LEU A 72 -9.78 1.28 0.42
CA LEU A 72 -9.72 2.71 0.71
C LEU A 72 -9.21 3.51 -0.51
N GLY A 73 -8.21 2.99 -1.22
CA GLY A 73 -7.70 3.57 -2.47
C GLY A 73 -8.77 3.65 -3.56
N VAL A 74 -9.53 2.57 -3.74
CA VAL A 74 -10.68 2.53 -4.67
C VAL A 74 -11.76 3.53 -4.26
N ALA A 75 -12.11 3.59 -2.98
CA ALA A 75 -13.10 4.54 -2.46
C ALA A 75 -12.71 6.00 -2.73
N MET A 76 -11.43 6.35 -2.51
CA MET A 76 -10.90 7.67 -2.85
C MET A 76 -10.94 7.93 -4.36
N GLY A 77 -10.51 6.97 -5.18
CA GLY A 77 -10.55 7.08 -6.64
C GLY A 77 -11.97 7.31 -7.17
N PHE A 78 -12.96 6.61 -6.60
CA PHE A 78 -14.36 6.79 -6.97
C PHE A 78 -14.93 8.14 -6.55
N ALA A 79 -14.58 8.64 -5.36
CA ALA A 79 -14.96 9.98 -4.92
C ALA A 79 -14.42 11.06 -5.87
N VAL A 80 -13.14 10.94 -6.25
CA VAL A 80 -12.48 11.86 -7.20
C VAL A 80 -13.10 11.78 -8.60
N LYS A 81 -13.41 10.58 -9.10
CA LYS A 81 -14.10 10.40 -10.38
C LYS A 81 -15.48 11.07 -10.42
N LYS A 82 -16.16 11.16 -9.27
CA LYS A 82 -17.42 11.90 -9.11
C LYS A 82 -17.26 13.41 -8.92
N GLY A 83 -16.06 13.96 -9.12
CA GLY A 83 -15.76 15.38 -8.93
C GLY A 83 -15.68 15.81 -7.47
N LYS A 84 -15.72 14.87 -6.52
CA LYS A 84 -15.58 15.16 -5.07
C LYS A 84 -14.12 15.10 -4.67
N ARG A 85 -13.74 15.83 -3.63
CA ARG A 85 -12.43 15.63 -3.00
C ARG A 85 -12.42 14.31 -2.24
N ALA A 86 -11.28 13.62 -2.23
CA ALA A 86 -11.10 12.44 -1.39
C ALA A 86 -11.33 12.82 0.08
N PRO A 87 -12.13 12.05 0.84
CA PRO A 87 -12.37 12.33 2.25
C PRO A 87 -11.05 12.26 3.03
N ARG A 88 -10.73 13.31 3.81
CA ARG A 88 -9.46 13.39 4.57
C ARG A 88 -9.26 12.20 5.50
N LEU A 89 -10.32 11.76 6.17
CA LEU A 89 -10.26 10.60 7.06
C LEU A 89 -9.88 9.31 6.33
N VAL A 90 -10.42 9.10 5.13
CA VAL A 90 -10.10 7.91 4.29
C VAL A 90 -8.65 7.97 3.82
N LEU A 91 -8.16 9.14 3.42
CA LEU A 91 -6.77 9.34 3.05
C LEU A 91 -5.82 9.07 4.22
N MET A 92 -6.14 9.60 5.41
CA MET A 92 -5.34 9.39 6.61
C MET A 92 -5.32 7.91 7.01
N ALA A 93 -6.46 7.23 6.98
CA ALA A 93 -6.55 5.80 7.27
C ALA A 93 -5.74 4.97 6.26
N HIS A 94 -5.86 5.29 4.96
CA HIS A 94 -5.09 4.62 3.91
C HIS A 94 -3.58 4.79 4.12
N ALA A 95 -3.12 6.02 4.37
CA ALA A 95 -1.71 6.31 4.58
C ALA A 95 -1.17 5.65 5.87
N ALA A 96 -1.88 5.76 6.99
CA ALA A 96 -1.47 5.16 8.25
C ALA A 96 -1.39 3.63 8.15
N LEU A 97 -2.38 3.00 7.51
CA LEU A 97 -2.39 1.56 7.31
C LEU A 97 -1.29 1.12 6.34
N ALA A 98 -1.01 1.90 5.29
CA ALA A 98 0.12 1.65 4.39
C ALA A 98 1.46 1.71 5.11
N VAL A 99 1.66 2.68 6.00
CA VAL A 99 2.88 2.77 6.84
C VAL A 99 2.99 1.55 7.76
N ALA A 100 1.91 1.16 8.44
CA ALA A 100 1.92 -0.02 9.31
C ALA A 100 2.19 -1.31 8.53
N CYS A 101 1.55 -1.49 7.37
CA CYS A 101 1.77 -2.63 6.49
C CYS A 101 3.21 -2.69 5.97
N TYR A 102 3.75 -1.56 5.52
CA TYR A 102 5.14 -1.46 5.07
C TYR A 102 6.14 -1.75 6.21
N GLY A 103 5.91 -1.19 7.40
CA GLY A 103 6.73 -1.42 8.58
C GLY A 103 6.73 -2.89 9.01
N LEU A 104 5.56 -3.53 9.04
CA LEU A 104 5.46 -4.95 9.39
C LEU A 104 6.12 -5.84 8.33
N LEU A 105 5.92 -5.54 7.05
CA LEU A 105 6.57 -6.28 5.96
C LEU A 105 8.09 -6.14 6.06
N GLY A 106 8.59 -4.92 6.30
CA GLY A 106 10.00 -4.64 6.50
C GLY A 106 10.57 -5.39 7.71
N PHE A 107 9.81 -5.45 8.81
CA PHE A 107 10.20 -6.20 10.00
C PHE A 107 10.44 -7.68 9.69
N PHE A 108 9.50 -8.37 9.04
CA PHE A 108 9.67 -9.78 8.67
C PHE A 108 10.74 -9.99 7.59
N ALA A 109 10.85 -9.08 6.63
CA ALA A 109 11.86 -9.16 5.58
C ALA A 109 13.29 -9.05 6.12
N LEU A 110 13.50 -8.23 7.16
CA LEU A 110 14.80 -8.02 7.80
C LEU A 110 15.05 -8.96 8.98
N ASN A 111 14.00 -9.59 9.53
CA ASN A 111 14.07 -10.53 10.66
C ASN A 111 13.32 -11.83 10.30
N PRO A 112 13.94 -12.71 9.48
CA PRO A 112 13.26 -13.86 8.88
C PRO A 112 12.74 -14.89 9.88
N ASP A 113 13.22 -14.89 11.13
CA ASP A 113 12.78 -15.80 12.19
C ASP A 113 11.78 -15.18 13.17
N ALA A 114 11.45 -13.89 13.02
CA ALA A 114 10.59 -13.19 13.97
C ALA A 114 9.12 -13.63 13.87
N THR A 115 8.41 -13.70 15.00
CA THR A 115 6.97 -13.97 15.06
C THR A 115 6.29 -12.87 15.86
N LEU A 116 5.03 -12.55 15.51
CA LEU A 116 4.18 -11.72 16.36
C LEU A 116 3.62 -12.66 17.43
N MET A 117 4.15 -12.56 18.65
CA MET A 117 3.69 -13.32 19.82
C MET A 117 2.28 -12.90 20.24
#